data_AF-A0A8J8JJT7-F1
#
_entry.id   AF-A0A8J8JJT7-F1
#
_cell.length_a   1.000
_cell.length_b   1.000
_cell.length_c   1.000
_cell.angle_alpha   90.00
_cell.angle_beta   90.00
_cell.angle_gamma   90.00
#
_symmetry.space_group_name_H-M   'P 1'
#
loop_
_entity.id
_entity.type
_entity.pdbx_description
1 polymer ?
#
loop_
_entity_poly.entity_id
_entity_poly.type
_entity_poly.pdbx_seq_one_letter_code
_entity_poly.pdbx_strand_id
1 'polypeptide(L)'
;MILCFGSASAYTWTGEVGAGQTLYLSDGQLNTTVQVLPDPVALLEIGSTPYFLLNGTVLLGRMNLTVVPVNYTTMRITVSSEKPFSATFWPITITKVVNRTIIVNQTNETRVKELEATIHELNTTIQNLTTQIKQLQDEKANLETLISQLNSTNTALVASLQNMSLRIQSLQVEKAELEKTKAALEQEKEALLSQLAEANQTIANMSSELGELNATKLELQKLNETLREKDRRIQNLTAINSRLQSEKKQLAGQVAALQNRTKEFPKLQAQLLNLTKENRQLKEQLANLTNRYNQLKAKADFLEQQNGEYKQIIDQAMKSTSEKNKDQYIEQAKKERTWGSILWKTLLISGIIVGLIGYGLYRKKRSWELGRL
;
A
#
# COMPACT_ATOMS: atom_id res chain seq x y z
N MET A 1 68.38 169.40 44.54
CA MET A 1 67.50 169.39 45.74
C MET A 1 68.15 168.44 46.74
N ILE A 2 68.58 168.92 47.91
CA ILE A 2 69.30 168.11 48.91
C ILE A 2 68.25 167.47 49.83
N LEU A 3 68.33 166.14 50.02
CA LEU A 3 67.54 165.40 51.02
C LEU A 3 68.45 164.39 51.73
N CYS A 4 68.45 164.44 53.06
CA CYS A 4 69.09 163.46 53.96
C CYS A 4 68.22 162.20 54.11
N PHE A 5 68.85 161.02 54.28
CA PHE A 5 68.17 159.75 54.52
C PHE A 5 68.87 158.85 55.54
N GLY A 6 68.08 158.29 56.46
CA GLY A 6 68.43 157.25 57.44
C GLY A 6 67.94 155.85 57.01
N SER A 7 68.51 154.83 57.64
CA SER A 7 68.61 153.42 57.23
C SER A 7 67.36 152.52 57.35
N ALA A 8 67.37 151.44 56.54
CA ALA A 8 66.39 150.35 56.34
C ALA A 8 65.31 150.68 55.29
N SER A 9 65.72 150.55 54.03
CA SER A 9 65.29 151.34 52.89
C SER A 9 64.26 150.64 51.99
N ALA A 10 63.00 151.09 52.07
CA ALA A 10 62.14 151.11 50.89
C ALA A 10 62.53 152.36 50.09
N TYR A 11 63.07 152.19 48.89
CA TYR A 11 63.41 153.32 48.02
C TYR A 11 62.21 153.65 47.13
N THR A 12 61.33 154.52 47.62
CA THR A 12 60.29 155.13 46.79
C THR A 12 60.79 156.47 46.27
N TRP A 13 61.01 156.55 44.97
CA TRP A 13 61.25 157.83 44.29
C TRP A 13 59.97 158.23 43.54
N THR A 14 59.46 159.41 43.82
CA THR A 14 58.31 160.02 43.13
C THR A 14 58.69 161.41 42.65
N GLY A 15 58.70 161.62 41.34
CA GLY A 15 58.99 162.90 40.69
C GLY A 15 58.78 162.81 39.18
N GLU A 16 58.70 163.95 38.49
CA GLU A 16 58.74 163.97 37.02
C GLU A 16 60.19 164.09 36.57
N VAL A 17 60.68 163.06 35.85
CA VAL A 17 61.97 163.16 35.16
C VAL A 17 61.74 163.80 33.79
N GLY A 18 62.38 164.92 33.52
CA GLY A 18 62.32 165.56 32.19
C GLY A 18 63.06 164.74 31.13
N ALA A 19 62.61 164.83 29.88
CA ALA A 19 63.21 164.09 28.76
C ALA A 19 64.73 164.34 28.67
N GLY A 20 65.52 163.25 28.60
CA GLY A 20 66.97 163.29 28.52
C GLY A 20 67.71 163.30 29.86
N GLN A 21 67.02 163.26 31.01
CA GLN A 21 67.66 163.13 32.32
C GLN A 21 67.87 161.66 32.69
N THR A 22 69.02 161.36 33.32
CA THR A 22 69.39 160.00 33.77
C THR A 22 69.34 159.94 35.29
N LEU A 23 68.52 159.03 35.83
CA LEU A 23 68.46 158.79 37.28
C LEU A 23 69.58 157.81 37.69
N TYR A 24 70.47 158.24 38.57
CA TYR A 24 71.51 157.37 39.14
C TYR A 24 71.04 156.90 40.52
N LEU A 25 70.79 155.59 40.64
CA LEU A 25 70.64 154.92 41.92
C LEU A 25 71.97 154.21 42.19
N SER A 26 72.81 154.80 43.05
CA SER A 26 74.11 154.22 43.43
C SER A 26 74.05 153.55 44.80
N ASP A 27 74.83 152.48 44.90
CA ASP A 27 74.86 151.40 45.90
C ASP A 27 74.89 151.78 47.39
N GLY A 28 74.54 150.80 48.23
CA GLY A 28 74.79 150.87 49.68
C GLY A 28 74.40 149.62 50.46
N GLN A 29 75.06 148.50 50.14
CA GLN A 29 75.21 147.23 50.88
C GLN A 29 74.37 146.95 52.14
N LEU A 30 73.74 145.76 52.17
CA LEU A 30 73.67 144.98 53.41
C LEU A 30 74.00 143.51 53.13
N ASN A 31 75.04 143.07 53.81
CA ASN A 31 75.64 141.75 53.74
C ASN A 31 74.84 140.79 54.65
N THR A 32 74.16 139.80 54.08
CA THR A 32 73.78 138.56 54.78
C THR A 32 73.44 137.48 53.76
N THR A 33 74.13 136.35 53.93
CA THR A 33 74.25 135.20 53.03
C THR A 33 72.91 134.56 52.70
N VAL A 34 72.39 134.90 51.53
CA VAL A 34 71.37 134.14 50.80
C VAL A 34 71.98 133.90 49.41
N GLN A 35 72.00 132.65 48.95
CA GLN A 35 72.30 132.35 47.53
C GLN A 35 71.14 132.91 46.70
N VAL A 36 71.31 134.15 46.25
CA VAL A 36 70.40 134.81 45.32
C VAL A 36 70.72 134.28 43.92
N LEU A 37 69.65 133.95 43.19
CA LEU A 37 69.67 133.44 41.81
C LEU A 37 70.50 134.35 40.89
N PRO A 38 71.12 133.82 39.81
CA PRO A 38 72.06 134.55 38.97
C PRO A 38 71.43 135.71 38.18
N ASP A 39 70.11 135.80 38.11
CA ASP A 39 69.39 136.84 37.40
C ASP A 39 68.53 137.65 38.39
N PRO A 40 68.91 138.89 38.73
CA PRO A 40 68.05 139.75 39.53
C PRO A 40 66.75 140.03 38.75
N VAL A 41 65.59 139.89 39.39
CA VAL A 41 64.29 140.18 38.76
C VAL A 41 63.63 141.29 39.59
N ALA A 42 63.41 142.44 38.96
CA ALA A 42 62.66 143.54 39.56
C ALA A 42 61.24 143.56 39.00
N LEU A 43 60.24 143.73 39.86
CA LEU A 43 58.87 143.97 39.42
C LEU A 43 58.65 145.48 39.31
N LEU A 44 58.37 145.94 38.10
CA LEU A 44 57.99 147.32 37.82
C LEU A 44 56.49 147.40 37.55
N GLU A 45 55.78 148.14 38.37
CA GLU A 45 54.36 148.41 38.17
C GLU A 45 54.18 149.82 37.62
N ILE A 46 53.55 149.92 36.44
CA ILE A 46 53.20 151.20 35.81
C ILE A 46 51.68 151.27 35.78
N GLY A 47 51.09 152.21 36.51
CA GLY A 47 49.66 152.23 36.77
C GLY A 47 49.24 151.06 37.68
N SER A 48 48.63 150.02 37.11
CA SER A 48 48.17 148.82 37.83
C SER A 48 48.58 147.50 37.14
N THR A 49 49.55 147.57 36.23
CA THR A 49 50.03 146.40 35.49
C THR A 49 51.47 146.09 35.90
N PRO A 50 51.73 144.94 36.52
CA PRO A 50 53.09 144.54 36.91
C PRO A 50 53.85 143.96 35.72
N TYR A 51 55.07 144.43 35.51
CA TYR A 51 56.02 143.95 34.52
C TYR A 51 57.25 143.35 35.23
N PHE A 52 57.61 142.13 34.84
CA PHE A 52 58.84 141.49 35.31
C PHE A 52 59.99 141.94 34.41
N LEU A 53 60.96 142.63 34.99
CA LEU A 53 62.12 143.11 34.26
C LEU A 53 63.24 142.08 34.32
N LEU A 54 63.62 141.59 33.14
CA LEU A 54 64.76 140.71 32.91
C LEU A 54 65.82 141.49 32.09
N ASN A 55 67.08 141.08 32.14
CA ASN A 55 68.19 141.74 31.44
C ASN A 55 67.88 142.02 29.95
N GLY A 56 67.96 143.29 29.53
CA GLY A 56 67.66 143.73 28.17
C GLY A 56 66.84 145.04 28.12
N THR A 57 66.54 145.49 26.90
CA THR A 57 65.65 146.64 26.67
C THR A 57 64.23 146.16 26.38
N VAL A 58 63.27 146.59 27.20
CA VAL A 58 61.85 146.36 26.99
C VAL A 58 61.19 147.67 26.56
N LEU A 59 60.52 147.63 25.41
CA LEU A 59 59.68 148.72 24.93
C LEU A 59 58.28 148.59 25.55
N LEU A 60 57.94 149.54 26.42
CA LEU A 60 56.62 149.64 27.04
C LEU A 60 55.91 150.83 26.41
N GLY A 61 55.29 150.59 25.25
CA GLY A 61 54.64 151.64 24.45
C GLY A 61 55.67 152.63 23.87
N ARG A 62 55.60 153.91 24.28
CA ARG A 62 56.55 154.97 23.89
C ARG A 62 57.66 155.20 24.92
N MET A 63 57.80 154.28 25.88
CA MET A 63 58.86 154.32 26.89
C MET A 63 59.83 153.16 26.66
N ASN A 64 61.12 153.48 26.60
CA ASN A 64 62.19 152.50 26.53
C ASN A 64 62.73 152.27 27.93
N LEU A 65 62.61 151.04 28.41
CA LEU A 65 63.16 150.64 29.70
C LEU A 65 64.28 149.65 29.46
N THR A 66 65.51 150.08 29.73
CA THR A 66 66.70 149.24 29.58
C THR A 66 67.20 148.83 30.94
N VAL A 67 67.23 147.52 31.20
CA VAL A 67 67.73 146.95 32.44
C VAL A 67 69.01 146.21 32.13
N VAL A 68 70.11 146.71 32.68
CA VAL A 68 71.42 146.08 32.57
C VAL A 68 71.87 145.69 33.97
N PRO A 69 72.09 144.39 34.26
CA PRO A 69 72.69 143.98 35.52
C PRO A 69 74.12 144.54 35.59
N VAL A 70 74.41 145.28 36.66
CA VAL A 70 75.75 145.85 36.90
C VAL A 70 76.63 144.83 37.62
N ASN A 71 76.02 144.03 38.50
CA ASN A 71 76.61 142.86 39.15
C ASN A 71 75.48 141.90 39.59
N TYR A 72 75.82 140.82 40.30
CA TYR A 72 74.87 139.80 40.75
C TYR A 72 73.78 140.30 41.71
N THR A 73 73.90 141.50 42.27
CA THR A 73 72.97 142.05 43.27
C THR A 73 72.40 143.43 42.89
N THR A 74 72.99 144.12 41.92
CA THR A 74 72.63 145.48 41.52
C THR A 74 72.27 145.52 40.04
N MET A 75 71.11 146.10 39.72
CA MET A 75 70.70 146.41 38.35
C MET A 75 70.69 147.90 38.10
N ARG A 76 71.16 148.31 36.92
CA ARG A 76 70.96 149.67 36.41
C ARG A 76 69.75 149.66 35.51
N ILE A 77 68.75 150.45 35.89
CA ILE A 77 67.54 150.65 35.09
C ILE A 77 67.63 152.04 34.49
N THR A 78 67.71 152.11 33.17
CA THR A 78 67.65 153.36 32.43
C THR A 78 66.29 153.46 31.78
N VAL A 79 65.53 154.49 32.14
CA VAL A 79 64.22 154.77 31.56
C VAL A 79 64.31 156.00 30.69
N SER A 80 63.89 155.88 29.44
CA SER A 80 63.73 157.00 28.52
C SER A 80 62.30 157.06 28.06
N SER A 81 61.61 158.16 28.36
CA SER A 81 60.22 158.41 27.96
C SER A 81 60.08 159.79 27.36
N GLU A 82 59.31 159.91 26.28
CA GLU A 82 59.02 161.20 25.63
C GLU A 82 57.98 162.04 26.40
N LYS A 83 57.30 161.45 27.40
CA LYS A 83 56.34 162.12 28.29
C LYS A 83 56.56 161.74 29.75
N PRO A 84 56.21 162.60 30.73
CA PRO A 84 56.34 162.26 32.15
C PRO A 84 55.56 160.99 32.50
N PHE A 85 56.13 160.15 33.37
CA PHE A 85 55.50 158.92 33.85
C PHE A 85 55.75 158.72 35.34
N SER A 86 54.90 157.91 35.99
CA SER A 86 55.06 157.47 37.37
C SER A 86 55.09 155.94 37.42
N ALA A 87 56.00 155.38 38.22
CA ALA A 87 56.17 153.94 38.33
C ALA A 87 56.69 153.55 39.72
N THR A 88 56.32 152.35 40.17
CA THR A 88 56.68 151.82 41.50
C THR A 88 57.43 150.50 41.35
N PHE A 89 58.50 150.32 42.12
CA PHE A 89 59.34 149.11 42.08
C PHE A 89 59.21 148.30 43.37
N TRP A 90 59.05 146.97 43.25
CA TRP A 90 58.91 146.05 44.38
C TRP A 90 59.99 144.95 44.39
N PRO A 91 60.55 144.58 45.56
CA PRO A 91 61.41 143.40 45.69
C PRO A 91 60.59 142.10 45.85
N ILE A 92 60.99 141.01 45.18
CA ILE A 92 60.34 139.68 45.29
C ILE A 92 61.32 138.66 45.91
N THR A 93 60.82 137.77 46.78
CA THR A 93 61.54 136.57 47.26
C THR A 93 60.65 135.32 47.08
N ILE A 94 61.17 134.22 46.54
CA ILE A 94 60.41 132.96 46.29
C ILE A 94 61.07 131.78 47.03
N THR A 95 60.27 130.95 47.74
CA THR A 95 60.76 129.79 48.52
C THR A 95 60.11 128.47 48.06
N LYS A 96 60.87 127.35 48.00
CA LYS A 96 60.46 126.02 47.46
C LYS A 96 60.19 124.98 48.57
N VAL A 97 59.20 124.08 48.39
CA VAL A 97 58.78 123.00 49.33
C VAL A 97 59.24 121.60 48.83
N VAL A 98 59.76 120.73 49.70
CA VAL A 98 60.53 119.50 49.33
C VAL A 98 59.83 118.14 49.61
N ASN A 99 58.65 118.04 50.23
CA ASN A 99 58.13 116.76 50.77
C ASN A 99 57.14 115.91 49.93
N ARG A 100 57.00 116.08 48.61
CA ARG A 100 56.01 115.28 47.81
C ARG A 100 56.53 113.96 47.19
N THR A 101 57.83 113.73 47.13
CA THR A 101 58.41 112.70 46.23
C THR A 101 58.48 111.27 46.81
N ILE A 102 58.47 111.09 48.14
CA ILE A 102 58.77 109.78 48.76
C ILE A 102 57.52 108.89 48.95
N ILE A 103 56.34 109.46 49.23
CA ILE A 103 55.11 108.71 49.54
C ILE A 103 54.43 108.13 48.28
N VAL A 104 54.53 108.83 47.15
CA VAL A 104 53.94 108.40 45.86
C VAL A 104 54.63 107.16 45.32
N ASN A 105 55.95 107.06 45.46
CA ASN A 105 56.72 105.91 44.96
C ASN A 105 56.39 104.62 45.73
N GLN A 106 56.28 104.67 47.07
CA GLN A 106 55.89 103.51 47.89
C GLN A 106 54.47 103.02 47.57
N THR A 107 53.54 103.92 47.27
CA THR A 107 52.15 103.55 46.92
C THR A 107 52.08 102.85 45.55
N ASN A 108 52.88 103.30 44.58
CA ASN A 108 52.94 102.66 43.27
C ASN A 108 53.58 101.26 43.34
N GLU A 109 54.61 101.07 44.17
CA GLU A 109 55.24 99.76 44.40
C GLU A 109 54.23 98.73 44.97
N THR A 110 53.39 99.13 45.92
CA THR A 110 52.33 98.25 46.46
C THR A 110 51.34 97.84 45.39
N ARG A 111 50.88 98.79 44.56
CA ARG A 111 49.95 98.51 43.46
C ARG A 111 50.54 97.59 42.40
N VAL A 112 51.84 97.72 42.10
CA VAL A 112 52.53 96.82 41.18
C VAL A 112 52.52 95.38 41.72
N LYS A 113 52.83 95.18 43.01
CA LYS A 113 52.79 93.85 43.64
C LYS A 113 51.38 93.23 43.62
N GLU A 114 50.34 94.02 43.86
CA GLU A 114 48.95 93.55 43.79
C GLU A 114 48.55 93.12 42.37
N LEU A 115 48.95 93.90 41.35
CA LEU A 115 48.72 93.55 39.96
C LEU A 115 49.48 92.29 39.54
N GLU A 116 50.74 92.15 39.96
CA GLU A 116 51.55 90.94 39.73
C GLU A 116 50.90 89.70 40.35
N ALA A 117 50.40 89.82 41.59
CA ALA A 117 49.67 88.74 42.25
C ALA A 117 48.39 88.36 41.48
N THR A 118 47.62 89.36 41.04
CA THR A 118 46.40 89.16 40.24
C THR A 118 46.72 88.47 38.90
N ILE A 119 47.80 88.89 38.23
CA ILE A 119 48.27 88.26 36.97
C ILE A 119 48.66 86.81 37.21
N HIS A 120 49.35 86.52 38.32
CA HIS A 120 49.72 85.17 38.67
C HIS A 120 48.48 84.29 38.89
N GLU A 121 47.50 84.77 39.66
CA GLU A 121 46.25 84.05 39.93
C GLU A 121 45.46 83.81 38.63
N LEU A 122 45.33 84.82 37.77
CA LEU A 122 44.69 84.67 36.46
C LEU A 122 45.43 83.64 35.58
N ASN A 123 46.76 83.63 35.57
CA ASN A 123 47.53 82.63 34.84
C ASN A 123 47.29 81.21 35.37
N THR A 124 47.22 81.02 36.69
CA THR A 124 46.88 79.71 37.26
C THR A 124 45.47 79.27 36.86
N THR A 125 44.51 80.20 36.83
CA THR A 125 43.14 79.94 36.40
C THR A 125 43.09 79.54 34.91
N ILE A 126 43.82 80.24 34.05
CA ILE A 126 43.93 79.92 32.61
C ILE A 126 44.52 78.52 32.41
N GLN A 127 45.56 78.15 33.15
CA GLN A 127 46.16 76.82 33.07
C GLN A 127 45.19 75.71 33.48
N ASN A 128 44.44 75.93 34.56
CA ASN A 128 43.41 74.99 35.02
C ASN A 128 42.29 74.83 34.00
N LEU A 129 41.76 75.93 33.46
CA LEU A 129 40.73 75.88 32.42
C LEU A 129 41.23 75.22 31.13
N THR A 130 42.48 75.47 30.74
CA THR A 130 43.10 74.82 29.58
C THR A 130 43.17 73.31 29.76
N THR A 131 43.50 72.85 30.97
CA THR A 131 43.53 71.42 31.31
C THR A 131 42.13 70.81 31.26
N GLN A 132 41.11 71.49 31.81
CA GLN A 132 39.72 71.03 31.75
C GLN A 132 39.20 70.96 30.31
N ILE A 133 39.50 71.94 29.46
CA ILE A 133 39.12 71.94 28.05
C ILE A 133 39.72 70.71 27.35
N LYS A 134 41.00 70.41 27.60
CA LYS A 134 41.65 69.23 27.02
C LYS A 134 40.98 67.93 27.47
N GLN A 135 40.67 67.80 28.76
CA GLN A 135 39.97 66.62 29.30
C GLN A 135 38.59 66.44 28.66
N LEU A 136 37.82 67.51 28.51
CA LEU A 136 36.50 67.47 27.85
C LEU A 136 36.61 67.14 26.36
N GLN A 137 37.67 67.60 25.69
CA GLN A 137 37.94 67.24 24.29
C GLN A 137 38.25 65.75 24.14
N ASP A 138 39.06 65.19 25.03
CA ASP A 138 39.39 63.77 25.04
C ASP A 138 38.14 62.91 25.35
N GLU A 139 37.32 63.33 26.31
CA GLU A 139 36.03 62.68 26.62
C GLU A 139 35.07 62.71 25.42
N LYS A 140 34.96 63.87 24.74
CA LYS A 140 34.16 64.01 23.53
C LYS A 140 34.62 63.03 22.44
N ALA A 141 35.92 62.92 22.19
CA ALA A 141 36.46 62.01 21.18
C ALA A 141 36.16 60.53 21.50
N ASN A 142 36.23 60.17 22.78
CA ASN A 142 35.86 58.83 23.25
C ASN A 142 34.36 58.55 23.04
N LEU A 143 33.50 59.51 23.36
CA LEU A 143 32.05 59.39 23.14
C LEU A 143 31.70 59.28 21.65
N GLU A 144 32.35 60.05 20.78
CA GLU A 144 32.18 59.95 19.32
C GLU A 144 32.57 58.55 18.81
N THR A 145 33.64 57.98 19.35
CA THR A 145 34.06 56.61 19.02
C THR A 145 33.01 55.58 19.47
N LEU A 146 32.50 55.70 20.70
CA LEU A 146 31.45 54.83 21.22
C LEU A 146 30.16 54.91 20.39
N ILE A 147 29.75 56.12 19.99
CA ILE A 147 28.59 56.33 19.11
C ILE A 147 28.78 55.61 17.77
N SER A 148 29.98 55.69 17.18
CA SER A 148 30.27 55.00 15.93
C SER A 148 30.19 53.47 16.07
N GLN A 149 30.74 52.91 17.16
CA GLN A 149 30.64 51.48 17.47
C GLN A 149 29.19 51.03 17.67
N LEU A 150 28.41 51.78 18.45
CA LEU A 150 26.99 51.49 18.68
C LEU A 150 26.20 51.52 17.36
N ASN A 151 26.45 52.52 16.51
CA ASN A 151 25.81 52.61 15.19
C ASN A 151 26.15 51.39 14.32
N SER A 152 27.42 50.98 14.26
CA SER A 152 27.82 49.80 13.49
C SER A 152 27.15 48.52 13.99
N THR A 153 27.05 48.37 15.31
CA THR A 153 26.38 47.22 15.96
C THR A 153 24.89 47.23 15.63
N ASN A 154 24.24 48.39 15.71
CA ASN A 154 22.83 48.54 15.38
C ASN A 154 22.55 48.18 13.91
N THR A 155 23.41 48.63 12.98
CA THR A 155 23.30 48.24 11.56
C THR A 155 23.40 46.72 11.36
N ALA A 156 24.33 46.06 12.05
CA ALA A 156 24.48 44.61 11.97
C ALA A 156 23.26 43.86 12.54
N LEU A 157 22.71 44.32 13.67
CA LEU A 157 21.51 43.75 14.27
C LEU A 157 20.28 43.90 13.37
N VAL A 158 20.11 45.07 12.75
CA VAL A 158 19.02 45.31 11.79
C VAL A 158 19.11 44.36 10.60
N ALA A 159 20.31 44.15 10.04
CA ALA A 159 20.52 43.19 8.95
C ALA A 159 20.20 41.75 9.36
N SER A 160 20.59 41.35 10.58
CA SER A 160 20.29 40.04 11.13
C SER A 160 18.78 39.81 11.31
N LEU A 161 18.06 40.81 11.83
CA LEU A 161 16.60 40.77 11.96
C LEU A 161 15.90 40.63 10.61
N GLN A 162 16.38 41.36 9.59
CA GLN A 162 15.84 41.24 8.23
C GLN A 162 16.04 39.82 7.67
N ASN A 163 17.21 39.22 7.86
CA ASN A 163 17.47 37.85 7.41
C ASN A 163 16.57 36.83 8.13
N MET A 164 16.44 36.94 9.46
CA MET A 164 15.53 36.09 10.23
C MET A 164 14.08 36.25 9.78
N SER A 165 13.64 37.47 9.47
CA SER A 165 12.29 37.72 8.93
C SER A 165 12.06 36.99 7.60
N LEU A 166 13.02 37.05 6.67
CA LEU A 166 12.95 36.32 5.40
C LEU A 166 12.93 34.80 5.62
N ARG A 167 13.74 34.28 6.55
CA ARG A 167 13.74 32.85 6.91
C ARG A 167 12.39 32.40 7.45
N ILE A 168 11.76 33.21 8.30
CA ILE A 168 10.42 32.94 8.83
C ILE A 168 9.38 32.88 7.70
N GLN A 169 9.41 33.84 6.77
CA GLN A 169 8.51 33.82 5.61
C GLN A 169 8.69 32.56 4.75
N SER A 170 9.93 32.17 4.47
CA SER A 170 10.23 30.95 3.71
C SER A 170 9.69 29.70 4.41
N LEU A 171 9.88 29.58 5.72
CA LEU A 171 9.39 28.44 6.49
C LEU A 171 7.86 28.40 6.57
N GLN A 172 7.19 29.56 6.58
CA GLN A 172 5.74 29.63 6.53
C GLN A 172 5.19 29.12 5.19
N VAL A 173 5.85 29.43 4.07
CA VAL A 173 5.50 28.89 2.75
C VAL A 173 5.68 27.38 2.70
N GLU A 174 6.85 26.88 3.15
CA GLU A 174 7.14 25.44 3.19
C GLU A 174 6.11 24.68 4.06
N LYS A 175 5.75 25.24 5.22
CA LYS A 175 4.71 24.68 6.09
C LYS A 175 3.37 24.55 5.36
N ALA A 176 2.94 25.59 4.63
CA ALA A 176 1.68 25.59 3.90
C ALA A 176 1.68 24.53 2.76
N GLU A 177 2.81 24.34 2.08
CA GLU A 177 2.96 23.31 1.06
C GLU A 177 2.92 21.89 1.64
N LEU A 178 3.56 21.69 2.80
CA LEU A 178 3.50 20.42 3.53
C LEU A 178 2.09 20.11 4.01
N GLU A 179 1.34 21.10 4.51
CA GLU A 179 -0.06 20.94 4.90
C GLU A 179 -0.95 20.55 3.71
N LYS A 180 -0.73 21.16 2.53
CA LYS A 180 -1.43 20.79 1.29
C LYS A 180 -1.12 19.36 0.86
N THR A 181 0.15 18.96 0.93
CA THR A 181 0.59 17.60 0.58
C THR A 181 -0.02 16.56 1.53
N LYS A 182 -0.02 16.86 2.84
CA LYS A 182 -0.66 16.02 3.85
C LYS A 182 -2.15 15.82 3.58
N ALA A 183 -2.86 16.90 3.24
CA ALA A 183 -4.28 16.82 2.92
C ALA A 183 -4.56 15.95 1.68
N ALA A 184 -3.72 16.05 0.64
CA ALA A 184 -3.83 15.22 -0.56
C ALA A 184 -3.60 13.74 -0.26
N LEU A 185 -2.59 13.41 0.55
CA LEU A 185 -2.30 12.03 0.96
C LEU A 185 -3.42 11.41 1.79
N GLU A 186 -4.05 12.16 2.69
CA GLU A 186 -5.22 11.65 3.44
C GLU A 186 -6.41 11.39 2.51
N GLN A 187 -6.64 12.24 1.49
CA GLN A 187 -7.69 11.97 0.49
C GLN A 187 -7.40 10.71 -0.32
N GLU A 188 -6.15 10.50 -0.73
CA GLU A 188 -5.74 9.29 -1.46
C GLU A 188 -5.91 8.03 -0.61
N LYS A 189 -5.55 8.09 0.68
CA LYS A 189 -5.74 6.99 1.63
C LYS A 189 -7.21 6.62 1.78
N GLU A 190 -8.12 7.58 1.93
CA GLU A 190 -9.56 7.31 2.02
C GLU A 190 -10.10 6.70 0.71
N ALA A 191 -9.64 7.17 -0.45
CA ALA A 191 -10.00 6.58 -1.74
C ALA A 191 -9.54 5.11 -1.85
N LEU A 192 -8.32 4.80 -1.42
CA LEU A 192 -7.81 3.42 -1.40
C LEU A 192 -8.58 2.53 -0.41
N LEU A 193 -8.98 3.05 0.75
CA LEU A 193 -9.83 2.31 1.69
C LEU A 193 -11.19 1.97 1.10
N SER A 194 -11.80 2.89 0.34
CA SER A 194 -13.06 2.62 -0.39
C SER A 194 -12.88 1.51 -1.43
N GLN A 195 -11.83 1.58 -2.24
CA GLN A 195 -11.54 0.54 -3.24
C GLN A 195 -11.30 -0.83 -2.60
N LEU A 196 -10.63 -0.88 -1.46
CA LEU A 196 -10.43 -2.12 -0.71
C LEU A 196 -11.76 -2.72 -0.21
N ALA A 197 -12.67 -1.87 0.28
CA ALA A 197 -13.99 -2.31 0.72
C ALA A 197 -14.81 -2.89 -0.45
N GLU A 198 -14.80 -2.23 -1.61
CA GLU A 198 -15.45 -2.71 -2.84
C GLU A 198 -14.89 -4.05 -3.30
N ALA A 199 -13.55 -4.19 -3.34
CA ALA A 199 -12.89 -5.43 -3.71
C ALA A 199 -13.27 -6.59 -2.77
N ASN A 200 -13.32 -6.33 -1.46
CA ASN A 200 -13.74 -7.32 -0.48
C ASN A 200 -15.20 -7.75 -0.69
N GLN A 201 -16.09 -6.82 -1.04
CA GLN A 201 -17.48 -7.15 -1.36
C GLN A 201 -17.57 -8.02 -2.62
N THR A 202 -16.77 -7.73 -3.65
CA THR A 202 -16.71 -8.58 -4.85
C THR A 202 -16.23 -9.99 -4.52
N ILE A 203 -15.19 -10.13 -3.69
CA ILE A 203 -14.68 -11.44 -3.24
C ILE A 203 -15.77 -12.22 -2.49
N ALA A 204 -16.52 -11.55 -1.60
CA ALA A 204 -17.61 -12.17 -0.86
C ALA A 204 -18.71 -12.69 -1.81
N ASN A 205 -19.11 -11.88 -2.79
CA ASN A 205 -20.12 -12.28 -3.79
C ASN A 205 -19.65 -13.47 -4.62
N MET A 206 -18.43 -13.43 -5.15
CA MET A 206 -17.85 -14.55 -5.92
C MET A 206 -17.75 -15.83 -5.10
N SER A 207 -17.41 -15.72 -3.81
CA SER A 207 -17.36 -16.87 -2.91
C SER A 207 -18.74 -17.49 -2.70
N SER A 208 -19.80 -16.67 -2.62
CA SER A 208 -21.18 -17.14 -2.56
C SER A 208 -21.59 -17.87 -3.84
N GLU A 209 -21.33 -17.27 -5.00
CA GLU A 209 -21.62 -17.88 -6.31
C GLU A 209 -20.91 -19.23 -6.50
N LEU A 210 -19.65 -19.33 -6.05
CA LEU A 210 -18.89 -20.58 -6.08
C LEU A 210 -19.54 -21.65 -5.17
N GLY A 211 -20.02 -21.23 -4.00
CA GLY A 211 -20.80 -22.09 -3.09
C GLY A 211 -22.07 -22.64 -3.75
N GLU A 212 -22.84 -21.78 -4.41
CA GLU A 212 -24.06 -22.17 -5.14
C GLU A 212 -23.73 -23.14 -6.28
N LEU A 213 -22.71 -22.83 -7.09
CA LEU A 213 -22.28 -23.69 -8.20
C LEU A 213 -21.87 -25.09 -7.72
N ASN A 214 -21.17 -25.17 -6.58
CA ASN A 214 -20.81 -26.45 -5.98
C ASN A 214 -22.04 -27.24 -5.52
N ALA A 215 -23.05 -26.58 -4.97
CA ALA A 215 -24.32 -27.22 -4.62
C ALA A 215 -25.02 -27.78 -5.86
N THR A 216 -25.12 -26.98 -6.94
CA THR A 216 -25.72 -27.43 -8.21
C THR A 216 -24.97 -28.62 -8.81
N LYS A 217 -23.64 -28.60 -8.75
CA LYS A 217 -22.78 -29.71 -9.20
C LYS A 217 -23.09 -31.01 -8.44
N LEU A 218 -23.30 -30.92 -7.13
CA LEU A 218 -23.65 -32.09 -6.31
C LEU A 218 -25.04 -32.62 -6.66
N GLU A 219 -26.01 -31.75 -6.94
CA GLU A 219 -27.34 -32.15 -7.40
C GLU A 219 -27.28 -32.87 -8.76
N LEU A 220 -26.50 -32.36 -9.71
CA LEU A 220 -26.29 -33.01 -11.00
C LEU A 220 -25.66 -34.40 -10.86
N GLN A 221 -24.71 -34.59 -9.92
CA GLN A 221 -24.13 -35.90 -9.64
C GLN A 221 -25.20 -36.89 -9.15
N LYS A 222 -26.06 -36.49 -8.20
CA LYS A 222 -27.17 -37.33 -7.70
C LYS A 222 -28.17 -37.68 -8.81
N LEU A 223 -28.48 -36.72 -9.67
CA LEU A 223 -29.38 -36.95 -10.81
C LEU A 223 -28.77 -37.97 -11.78
N ASN A 224 -27.48 -37.86 -12.07
CA ASN A 224 -26.77 -38.79 -12.94
C ASN A 224 -26.73 -40.21 -12.37
N GLU A 225 -26.53 -40.37 -11.06
CA GLU A 225 -26.65 -41.67 -10.39
C GLU A 225 -28.05 -42.27 -10.52
N THR A 226 -29.07 -41.43 -10.32
CA THR A 226 -30.48 -41.83 -10.48
C THR A 226 -30.77 -42.27 -11.92
N LEU A 227 -30.22 -41.57 -12.90
CA LEU A 227 -30.37 -41.93 -14.32
C LEU A 227 -29.74 -43.30 -14.61
N ARG A 228 -28.51 -43.54 -14.15
CA ARG A 228 -27.83 -44.83 -14.28
C ARG A 228 -28.63 -45.98 -13.68
N GLU A 229 -29.28 -45.75 -12.54
CA GLU A 229 -30.13 -46.77 -11.91
C GLU A 229 -31.39 -47.04 -12.73
N LYS A 230 -32.02 -46.00 -13.28
CA LYS A 230 -33.15 -46.17 -14.21
C LYS A 230 -32.74 -46.93 -15.47
N ASP A 231 -31.56 -46.67 -16.03
CA ASP A 231 -31.04 -47.39 -17.20
C ASP A 231 -30.86 -48.88 -16.90
N ARG A 232 -30.30 -49.24 -15.73
CA ARG A 232 -30.21 -50.65 -15.30
C ARG A 232 -31.58 -51.30 -15.18
N ARG A 233 -32.56 -50.60 -14.62
CA ARG A 233 -33.95 -51.10 -14.51
C ARG A 233 -34.57 -51.32 -15.89
N ILE A 234 -34.35 -50.41 -16.84
CA ILE A 234 -34.80 -50.56 -18.22
C ILE A 234 -34.16 -51.81 -18.84
N GLN A 235 -32.83 -51.97 -18.73
CA GLN A 235 -32.14 -53.15 -19.26
C GLN A 235 -32.69 -54.46 -18.69
N ASN A 236 -32.95 -54.52 -17.38
CA ASN A 236 -33.55 -55.68 -16.74
C ASN A 236 -34.97 -55.96 -17.26
N LEU A 237 -35.83 -54.94 -17.31
CA LEU A 237 -37.18 -55.06 -17.85
C LEU A 237 -37.18 -55.51 -19.32
N THR A 238 -36.25 -54.99 -20.13
CA THR A 238 -36.07 -55.44 -21.52
C THR A 238 -35.71 -56.92 -21.59
N ALA A 239 -34.78 -57.38 -20.76
CA ALA A 239 -34.39 -58.80 -20.71
C ALA A 239 -35.55 -59.71 -20.27
N ILE A 240 -36.31 -59.31 -19.25
CA ILE A 240 -37.52 -60.02 -18.80
C ILE A 240 -38.54 -60.11 -19.95
N ASN A 241 -38.78 -58.99 -20.65
CA ASN A 241 -39.74 -58.95 -21.75
C ASN A 241 -39.32 -59.90 -22.89
N SER A 242 -38.03 -59.94 -23.26
CA SER A 242 -37.50 -60.89 -24.25
C SER A 242 -37.70 -62.36 -23.83
N ARG A 243 -37.51 -62.67 -22.53
CA ARG A 243 -37.77 -64.01 -21.99
C ARG A 243 -39.26 -64.37 -22.06
N LEU A 244 -40.14 -63.47 -21.64
CA LEU A 244 -41.59 -63.66 -21.69
C LEU A 244 -42.09 -63.85 -23.14
N GLN A 245 -41.53 -63.11 -24.10
CA GLN A 245 -41.84 -63.32 -25.52
C GLN A 245 -41.43 -64.71 -26.00
N SER A 246 -40.27 -65.19 -25.58
CA SER A 246 -39.79 -66.54 -25.91
C SER A 246 -40.68 -67.62 -25.30
N GLU A 247 -41.06 -67.46 -24.04
CA GLU A 247 -41.98 -68.37 -23.33
C GLU A 247 -43.37 -68.37 -23.97
N LYS A 248 -43.92 -67.19 -24.32
CA LYS A 248 -45.18 -67.07 -25.06
C LYS A 248 -45.11 -67.84 -26.39
N LYS A 249 -44.00 -67.75 -27.13
CA LYS A 249 -43.80 -68.49 -28.38
C LYS A 249 -43.75 -70.00 -28.15
N GLN A 250 -43.06 -70.45 -27.09
CA GLN A 250 -43.02 -71.87 -26.71
C GLN A 250 -44.41 -72.41 -26.34
N LEU A 251 -45.13 -71.70 -25.48
CA LEU A 251 -46.50 -72.05 -25.09
C LEU A 251 -47.44 -72.09 -26.30
N ALA A 252 -47.36 -71.11 -27.20
CA ALA A 252 -48.13 -71.13 -28.46
C ALA A 252 -47.82 -72.37 -29.30
N GLY A 253 -46.54 -72.79 -29.38
CA GLY A 253 -46.14 -74.03 -30.03
C GLY A 253 -46.70 -75.28 -29.36
N GLN A 254 -46.69 -75.34 -28.01
CA GLN A 254 -47.29 -76.45 -27.26
C GLN A 254 -48.80 -76.54 -27.48
N VAL A 255 -49.50 -75.39 -27.45
CA VAL A 255 -50.94 -75.33 -27.74
C VAL A 255 -51.24 -75.86 -29.14
N ALA A 256 -50.48 -75.43 -30.16
CA ALA A 256 -50.64 -75.93 -31.52
C ALA A 256 -50.40 -77.44 -31.64
N ALA A 257 -49.38 -77.96 -30.95
CA ALA A 257 -49.09 -79.40 -30.92
C ALA A 257 -50.22 -80.21 -30.23
N LEU A 258 -50.74 -79.71 -29.11
CA LEU A 258 -51.88 -80.31 -28.42
C LEU A 258 -53.13 -80.31 -29.30
N GLN A 259 -53.45 -79.19 -29.95
CA GLN A 259 -54.57 -79.09 -30.89
C GLN A 259 -54.46 -80.12 -32.02
N ASN A 260 -53.27 -80.32 -32.58
CA ASN A 260 -53.05 -81.34 -33.61
C ASN A 260 -53.26 -82.76 -33.07
N ARG A 261 -52.78 -83.08 -31.86
CA ARG A 261 -53.05 -84.38 -31.22
C ARG A 261 -54.54 -84.59 -30.97
N THR A 262 -55.26 -83.56 -30.53
CA THR A 262 -56.71 -83.62 -30.35
C THR A 262 -57.45 -83.92 -31.66
N LYS A 263 -56.98 -83.41 -32.81
CA LYS A 263 -57.55 -83.73 -34.13
C LYS A 263 -57.38 -85.19 -34.55
N GLU A 264 -56.38 -85.91 -34.01
CA GLU A 264 -56.18 -87.34 -34.28
C GLU A 264 -57.12 -88.23 -33.43
N PHE A 265 -57.68 -87.69 -32.34
CA PHE A 265 -58.55 -88.45 -31.44
C PHE A 265 -59.79 -89.05 -32.12
N PRO A 266 -60.55 -88.32 -32.97
CA PRO A 266 -61.69 -88.91 -33.70
C PRO A 266 -61.27 -90.05 -34.64
N LYS A 267 -60.10 -89.96 -35.28
CA LYS A 267 -59.59 -91.04 -36.15
C LYS A 267 -59.27 -92.29 -35.33
N LEU A 268 -58.57 -92.13 -34.21
CA LEU A 268 -58.27 -93.23 -33.29
C LEU A 268 -59.56 -93.84 -32.71
N GLN A 269 -60.55 -93.01 -32.36
CA GLN A 269 -61.86 -93.47 -31.90
C GLN A 269 -62.59 -94.27 -32.98
N ALA A 270 -62.55 -93.82 -34.24
CA ALA A 270 -63.11 -94.55 -35.38
C ALA A 270 -62.40 -95.89 -35.61
N GLN A 271 -61.07 -95.93 -35.52
CA GLN A 271 -60.29 -97.18 -35.58
C GLN A 271 -60.68 -98.15 -34.47
N LEU A 272 -60.80 -97.67 -33.23
CA LEU A 272 -61.24 -98.48 -32.09
C LEU A 272 -62.63 -99.09 -32.32
N LEU A 273 -63.59 -98.29 -32.82
CA LEU A 273 -64.93 -98.76 -33.16
C LEU A 273 -64.91 -99.83 -34.25
N ASN A 274 -64.08 -99.64 -35.29
CA ASN A 274 -63.94 -100.63 -36.36
C ASN A 274 -63.34 -101.95 -35.85
N LEU A 275 -62.21 -101.88 -35.13
CA LEU A 275 -61.61 -103.06 -34.50
C LEU A 275 -62.56 -103.77 -33.52
N THR A 276 -63.36 -103.01 -32.78
CA THR A 276 -64.39 -103.57 -31.88
C THR A 276 -65.44 -104.34 -32.68
N LYS A 277 -65.85 -103.83 -33.84
CA LYS A 277 -66.79 -104.51 -34.76
C LYS A 277 -66.16 -105.77 -35.36
N GLU A 278 -64.94 -105.70 -35.85
CA GLU A 278 -64.20 -106.87 -36.36
C GLU A 278 -64.04 -107.96 -35.29
N ASN A 279 -63.74 -107.57 -34.05
CA ASN A 279 -63.61 -108.52 -32.94
C ASN A 279 -64.96 -109.19 -32.58
N ARG A 280 -66.09 -108.46 -32.68
CA ARG A 280 -67.42 -109.08 -32.59
C ARG A 280 -67.66 -110.09 -33.70
N GLN A 281 -67.33 -109.74 -34.94
CA GLN A 281 -67.46 -110.65 -36.09
C GLN A 281 -66.57 -111.89 -35.92
N LEU A 282 -65.33 -111.74 -35.47
CA LEU A 282 -64.43 -112.85 -35.17
C LEU A 282 -64.99 -113.73 -34.05
N LYS A 283 -65.59 -113.16 -33.00
CA LYS A 283 -66.29 -113.94 -31.95
C LYS A 283 -67.49 -114.72 -32.49
N GLU A 284 -68.28 -114.11 -33.37
CA GLU A 284 -69.39 -114.80 -34.05
C GLU A 284 -68.88 -115.93 -34.95
N GLN A 285 -67.81 -115.69 -35.71
CA GLN A 285 -67.14 -116.72 -36.50
C GLN A 285 -66.62 -117.86 -35.61
N LEU A 286 -66.01 -117.55 -34.46
CA LEU A 286 -65.55 -118.53 -33.49
C LEU A 286 -66.72 -119.35 -32.93
N ALA A 287 -67.85 -118.72 -32.60
CA ALA A 287 -69.06 -119.41 -32.14
C ALA A 287 -69.65 -120.33 -33.22
N ASN A 288 -69.68 -119.88 -34.47
CA ASN A 288 -70.12 -120.70 -35.60
C ASN A 288 -69.18 -121.88 -35.85
N LEU A 289 -67.86 -121.65 -35.80
CA LEU A 289 -66.85 -122.70 -35.91
C LEU A 289 -66.97 -123.71 -34.76
N THR A 290 -67.25 -123.23 -33.54
CA THR A 290 -67.53 -124.06 -32.36
C THR A 290 -68.80 -124.90 -32.57
N ASN A 291 -69.87 -124.32 -33.12
CA ASN A 291 -71.07 -125.06 -33.47
C ASN A 291 -70.83 -126.11 -34.54
N ARG A 292 -70.09 -125.78 -35.62
CA ARG A 292 -69.68 -126.76 -36.64
C ARG A 292 -68.84 -127.87 -36.04
N TYR A 293 -67.90 -127.54 -35.16
CA TYR A 293 -67.11 -128.52 -34.42
C TYR A 293 -68.01 -129.44 -33.59
N ASN A 294 -68.95 -128.90 -32.84
CA ASN A 294 -69.90 -129.70 -32.04
C ASN A 294 -70.83 -130.55 -32.92
N GLN A 295 -71.27 -130.06 -34.07
CA GLN A 295 -72.05 -130.84 -35.05
C GLN A 295 -71.22 -131.96 -35.67
N LEU A 296 -69.95 -131.69 -36.02
CA LEU A 296 -69.03 -132.72 -36.51
C LEU A 296 -68.74 -133.76 -35.42
N LYS A 297 -68.54 -133.32 -34.18
CA LYS A 297 -68.35 -134.19 -33.03
C LYS A 297 -69.58 -135.07 -32.80
N ALA A 298 -70.78 -134.49 -32.79
CA ALA A 298 -72.03 -135.25 -32.69
C ALA A 298 -72.23 -136.22 -33.86
N LYS A 299 -71.82 -135.85 -35.09
CA LYS A 299 -71.81 -136.78 -36.23
C LYS A 299 -70.79 -137.91 -36.04
N ALA A 300 -69.61 -137.63 -35.51
CA ALA A 300 -68.61 -138.63 -35.20
C ALA A 300 -69.13 -139.58 -34.11
N ASP A 301 -69.72 -139.05 -33.03
CA ASP A 301 -70.35 -139.82 -31.97
C ASP A 301 -71.52 -140.68 -32.51
N PHE A 302 -72.35 -140.14 -33.41
CA PHE A 302 -73.43 -140.89 -34.08
C PHE A 302 -72.89 -142.00 -35.02
N LEU A 303 -71.82 -141.73 -35.78
CA LEU A 303 -71.18 -142.74 -36.62
C LEU A 303 -70.51 -143.83 -35.77
N GLU A 304 -69.91 -143.47 -34.64
CA GLU A 304 -69.38 -144.40 -33.66
C GLU A 304 -70.49 -145.27 -33.05
N GLN A 305 -71.66 -144.67 -32.76
CA GLN A 305 -72.85 -145.39 -32.32
C GLN A 305 -73.40 -146.33 -33.42
N GLN A 306 -73.48 -145.88 -34.68
CA GLN A 306 -73.84 -146.74 -35.81
C GLN A 306 -72.87 -147.91 -35.96
N ASN A 307 -71.56 -147.68 -35.85
CA ASN A 307 -70.57 -148.74 -35.89
C ASN A 307 -70.73 -149.71 -34.69
N GLY A 308 -71.13 -149.21 -33.54
CA GLY A 308 -71.51 -150.01 -32.37
C GLY A 308 -72.73 -150.90 -32.65
N GLU A 309 -73.77 -150.38 -33.31
CA GLU A 309 -74.94 -151.16 -33.73
C GLU A 309 -74.61 -152.15 -34.85
N TYR A 310 -73.78 -151.78 -35.84
CA TYR A 310 -73.27 -152.72 -36.83
C TYR A 310 -72.48 -153.86 -36.19
N LYS A 311 -71.68 -153.58 -35.16
CA LYS A 311 -71.01 -154.61 -34.34
C LYS A 311 -72.02 -155.52 -33.63
N GLN A 312 -73.08 -154.97 -33.04
CA GLN A 312 -74.11 -155.77 -32.36
C GLN A 312 -74.93 -156.65 -33.31
N ILE A 313 -75.23 -156.17 -34.52
CA ILE A 313 -75.89 -156.97 -35.57
C ILE A 313 -74.97 -158.12 -36.02
N ILE A 314 -73.67 -157.84 -36.20
CA ILE A 314 -72.66 -158.86 -36.52
C ILE A 314 -72.56 -159.89 -35.38
N ASP A 315 -72.57 -159.45 -34.12
CA ASP A 315 -72.52 -160.34 -32.96
C ASP A 315 -73.80 -161.18 -32.80
N GLN A 316 -74.98 -160.65 -33.13
CA GLN A 316 -76.25 -161.41 -33.12
C GLN A 316 -76.34 -162.44 -34.27
N ALA A 317 -75.78 -162.15 -35.44
CA ALA A 317 -75.67 -163.11 -36.54
C ALA A 317 -74.68 -164.24 -36.22
N MET A 318 -73.62 -163.94 -35.46
CA MET A 318 -72.64 -164.93 -34.98
C MET A 318 -73.18 -165.81 -33.82
N LYS A 319 -74.06 -165.27 -32.95
CA LYS A 319 -74.62 -166.02 -31.81
C LYS A 319 -75.77 -166.97 -32.15
N SER A 320 -76.48 -166.76 -33.26
CA SER A 320 -77.59 -167.63 -33.70
C SER A 320 -77.15 -168.85 -34.53
N THR A 321 -75.86 -168.97 -34.85
CA THR A 321 -75.34 -169.99 -35.78
C THR A 321 -74.32 -170.96 -35.14
N SER A 322 -74.05 -170.89 -33.83
CA SER A 322 -73.00 -171.74 -33.21
C SER A 322 -73.30 -172.20 -31.77
N GLU A 323 -74.47 -172.82 -31.55
CA GLU A 323 -74.73 -173.74 -30.41
C GLU A 323 -75.32 -175.08 -30.88
N LYS A 324 -74.71 -175.68 -31.92
CA LYS A 324 -74.75 -177.14 -32.11
C LYS A 324 -73.48 -177.63 -32.80
N ASN A 325 -72.56 -178.08 -31.94
CA ASN A 325 -71.67 -179.21 -32.14
C ASN A 325 -70.34 -178.97 -32.88
N LYS A 326 -69.27 -178.87 -32.08
CA LYS A 326 -68.01 -179.57 -32.34
C LYS A 326 -67.46 -180.18 -31.05
N ASP A 327 -68.11 -181.26 -30.64
CA ASP A 327 -67.39 -182.45 -30.19
C ASP A 327 -67.31 -183.42 -31.38
N GLN A 328 -66.25 -184.17 -31.62
CA GLN A 328 -64.81 -184.01 -31.43
C GLN A 328 -64.20 -185.27 -32.09
N TYR A 329 -62.88 -185.28 -32.17
CA TYR A 329 -62.00 -186.28 -32.75
C TYR A 329 -62.33 -187.78 -32.51
N ILE A 330 -62.20 -188.56 -33.59
CA ILE A 330 -61.46 -189.83 -33.76
C ILE A 330 -61.06 -190.60 -32.48
N GLU A 331 -61.64 -191.78 -32.22
CA GLU A 331 -60.90 -193.07 -32.01
C GLU A 331 -61.83 -194.30 -31.86
N GLN A 332 -61.35 -195.42 -32.41
CA GLN A 332 -61.74 -196.83 -32.25
C GLN A 332 -62.92 -197.45 -33.05
N ALA A 333 -62.46 -198.27 -34.00
CA ALA A 333 -62.99 -199.56 -34.44
C ALA A 333 -64.31 -199.63 -35.22
N LYS A 334 -64.10 -199.90 -36.52
CA LYS A 334 -64.76 -200.95 -37.32
C LYS A 334 -66.24 -200.80 -37.61
N LYS A 335 -66.44 -200.66 -38.94
CA LYS A 335 -67.33 -201.49 -39.77
C LYS A 335 -68.82 -201.29 -39.52
N GLU A 336 -69.63 -201.11 -40.54
CA GLU A 336 -69.47 -201.26 -41.97
C GLU A 336 -70.78 -200.73 -42.55
N ARG A 337 -70.71 -200.25 -43.80
CA ARG A 337 -71.74 -200.42 -44.83
C ARG A 337 -73.16 -200.03 -44.43
N THR A 338 -73.72 -198.96 -44.97
CA THR A 338 -74.24 -198.91 -46.36
C THR A 338 -74.92 -197.55 -46.56
N TRP A 339 -75.09 -196.95 -47.73
CA TRP A 339 -74.51 -196.97 -49.09
C TRP A 339 -75.36 -195.94 -49.86
N GLY A 340 -74.78 -195.24 -50.86
CA GLY A 340 -75.51 -194.34 -51.76
C GLY A 340 -74.88 -192.93 -51.78
N SER A 341 -73.70 -192.70 -52.37
CA SER A 341 -73.42 -192.83 -53.83
C SER A 341 -74.49 -192.04 -54.59
N ILE A 342 -74.22 -190.88 -55.18
CA ILE A 342 -73.43 -190.67 -56.39
C ILE A 342 -73.33 -189.15 -56.53
N LEU A 343 -72.14 -188.54 -56.51
CA LEU A 343 -71.79 -187.27 -57.20
C LEU A 343 -70.29 -186.92 -56.99
N TRP A 344 -69.43 -187.93 -56.95
CA TRP A 344 -68.04 -187.79 -57.40
C TRP A 344 -68.05 -187.88 -58.92
N LYS A 345 -67.53 -186.87 -59.64
CA LYS A 345 -66.68 -187.00 -60.87
C LYS A 345 -66.56 -185.79 -61.81
N THR A 346 -66.93 -184.55 -61.49
CA THR A 346 -66.68 -183.41 -62.41
C THR A 346 -66.30 -182.10 -61.73
N LEU A 347 -65.11 -182.04 -61.11
CA LEU A 347 -64.25 -180.85 -61.13
C LEU A 347 -62.83 -181.19 -60.65
N LEU A 348 -62.30 -182.25 -61.26
CA LEU A 348 -60.89 -182.57 -61.40
C LEU A 348 -60.40 -181.98 -62.75
N ILE A 349 -59.10 -181.67 -62.81
CA ILE A 349 -58.23 -181.44 -63.98
C ILE A 349 -57.89 -179.97 -64.28
N SER A 350 -56.83 -179.49 -63.63
CA SER A 350 -55.75 -178.60 -64.14
C SER A 350 -55.05 -178.00 -62.91
N GLY A 351 -54.20 -178.74 -62.19
CA GLY A 351 -52.80 -178.96 -62.58
C GLY A 351 -51.94 -177.91 -61.84
N ILE A 352 -51.14 -178.21 -60.81
CA ILE A 352 -49.99 -179.14 -60.80
C ILE A 352 -49.31 -179.10 -62.18
N ILE A 353 -48.04 -178.64 -62.21
CA ILE A 353 -47.24 -178.22 -63.38
C ILE A 353 -47.40 -176.70 -63.57
N VAL A 354 -46.64 -175.78 -62.98
CA VAL A 354 -45.19 -175.60 -63.09
C VAL A 354 -44.77 -174.63 -62.00
N GLY A 355 -43.85 -175.03 -61.14
CA GLY A 355 -43.19 -174.09 -60.22
C GLY A 355 -42.11 -174.77 -59.39
N LEU A 356 -42.29 -176.07 -59.10
CA LEU A 356 -41.26 -176.92 -58.52
C LEU A 356 -40.33 -177.59 -59.56
N ILE A 357 -40.37 -177.19 -60.84
CA ILE A 357 -39.45 -177.68 -61.90
C ILE A 357 -38.87 -176.53 -62.75
N GLY A 358 -38.62 -175.36 -62.14
CA GLY A 358 -38.03 -174.21 -62.85
C GLY A 358 -36.87 -173.51 -62.13
N TYR A 359 -36.57 -173.87 -60.89
CA TYR A 359 -35.53 -173.22 -60.08
C TYR A 359 -34.10 -173.72 -60.37
N GLY A 360 -33.89 -174.80 -61.11
CA GLY A 360 -32.60 -175.48 -60.94
C GLY A 360 -32.22 -176.54 -61.95
N LEU A 361 -32.54 -176.34 -63.22
CA LEU A 361 -31.65 -176.83 -64.29
C LEU A 361 -30.72 -175.71 -64.79
N TYR A 362 -30.28 -174.89 -63.83
CA TYR A 362 -28.91 -174.33 -63.73
C TYR A 362 -27.87 -175.45 -63.43
N ARG A 363 -28.02 -176.59 -64.10
CA ARG A 363 -26.93 -177.44 -64.59
C ARG A 363 -27.26 -177.65 -66.06
N LYS A 364 -26.66 -176.84 -66.93
CA LYS A 364 -25.42 -177.22 -67.61
C LYS A 364 -25.65 -178.44 -68.51
N LYS A 365 -25.69 -178.15 -69.83
CA LYS A 365 -24.89 -178.86 -70.85
C LYS A 365 -25.35 -180.29 -71.18
N ARG A 366 -26.08 -180.45 -72.29
CA ARG A 366 -25.58 -180.99 -73.59
C ARG A 366 -26.76 -181.34 -74.50
N SER A 367 -26.79 -180.75 -75.68
CA SER A 367 -26.43 -181.40 -76.96
C SER A 367 -27.49 -182.41 -77.37
N TRP A 368 -28.44 -181.96 -78.18
CA TRP A 368 -28.35 -182.11 -79.64
C TRP A 368 -28.67 -183.55 -80.06
N GLU A 369 -29.72 -183.62 -80.85
CA GLU A 369 -29.74 -184.32 -82.12
C GLU A 369 -29.88 -185.84 -82.17
N LEU A 370 -30.88 -186.19 -82.99
CA LEU A 370 -30.89 -187.24 -84.01
C LEU A 370 -31.30 -188.65 -83.60
N GLY A 371 -32.06 -189.24 -84.52
CA GLY A 371 -32.48 -190.63 -84.53
C GLY A 371 -33.99 -190.73 -84.53
N ARG A 372 -34.70 -190.28 -85.59
CA ARG A 372 -35.01 -191.07 -86.80
C ARG A 372 -35.58 -192.46 -86.47
N LEU A 373 -36.81 -192.64 -86.99
CA LEU A 373 -37.63 -193.85 -87.11
C LEU A 373 -38.38 -194.27 -85.85
#